data_AF-X1U6J8-F1
#
_entry.id   AF-X1U6J8-F1
#
_cell.length_a   1.000
_cell.length_b   1.000
_cell.length_c   1.000
_cell.angle_alpha   90.00
_cell.angle_beta   90.00
_cell.angle_gamma   90.00
#
_symmetry.space_group_name_H-M   'P 1'
#
loop_
_entity.id
_entity.type
_entity.pdbx_description
1 polymer ?
#
loop_
_entity_poly.entity_id
_entity_poly.type
_entity_poly.pdbx_seq_one_letter_code
_entity_poly.pdbx_strand_id
1 'polypeptide(L)'
;EEAIKLASDSQSYYDYLCIVRFAIPRLICEKLGLPMPLKYHRDPWHICSEAVAEVFIRGGLELLYLEDVPLPGDFVTVSLLLEEVWAGSLSEEVV
;
A
#
# COMPACT_ATOMS: atom_id res chain seq x y z
N GLU A 1 7.74 -15.28 -2.14
CA GLU A 1 9.01 -15.25 -1.38
C GLU A 1 9.33 -13.87 -0.79
N GLU A 2 9.10 -12.78 -1.51
CA GLU A 2 9.39 -11.42 -1.05
C GLU A 2 8.72 -11.05 0.29
N ALA A 3 7.49 -11.49 0.53
CA ALA A 3 6.81 -11.30 1.83
C ALA A 3 7.61 -11.88 3.00
N ILE A 4 8.12 -13.10 2.85
CA ILE A 4 8.88 -13.79 3.90
C ILE A 4 10.21 -13.06 4.12
N LYS A 5 10.89 -12.65 3.04
CA LYS A 5 12.14 -11.88 3.12
C LYS A 5 11.95 -10.58 3.89
N LEU A 6 10.91 -9.79 3.54
CA LEU A 6 10.63 -8.51 4.19
C LEU A 6 10.25 -8.71 5.68
N ALA A 7 9.40 -9.69 5.98
CA ALA A 7 8.95 -9.96 7.34
C ALA A 7 10.05 -10.56 8.24
N SER A 8 11.05 -11.23 7.64
CA SER A 8 12.16 -11.85 8.39
C SER A 8 13.37 -10.92 8.56
N ASP A 9 13.35 -9.73 7.97
CA ASP A 9 14.45 -8.77 8.10
C ASP A 9 14.48 -8.17 9.52
N SER A 10 15.59 -8.38 10.22
CA SER A 10 15.83 -7.85 11.56
C SER A 10 15.85 -6.32 11.65
N GLN A 11 15.97 -5.63 10.52
CA GLN A 11 15.92 -4.17 10.41
C GLN A 11 14.53 -3.66 9.96
N SER A 12 13.55 -4.54 9.77
CA SER A 12 12.17 -4.15 9.49
C SER A 12 11.52 -3.58 10.75
N TYR A 13 11.42 -2.25 10.81
CA TYR A 13 10.69 -1.54 11.85
C TYR A 13 9.41 -0.92 11.30
N TYR A 14 8.43 -0.77 12.19
CA TYR A 14 7.15 -0.16 11.85
C TYR A 14 7.27 1.37 11.90
N ASP A 15 6.91 2.06 10.82
CA ASP A 15 6.93 3.53 10.79
C ASP A 15 5.68 4.13 11.45
N TYR A 16 5.72 4.26 12.77
CA TYR A 16 4.64 4.92 13.51
C TYR A 16 4.53 6.43 13.18
N LEU A 17 5.61 7.08 12.73
CA LEU A 17 5.59 8.50 12.44
C LEU A 17 4.86 8.78 11.12
N CYS A 18 4.93 7.86 10.15
CA CYS A 18 4.15 7.89 8.92
C CYS A 18 2.64 8.01 9.19
N ILE A 19 2.11 7.32 10.22
CA ILE A 19 0.69 7.41 10.59
C ILE A 19 0.30 8.85 10.94
N VAL A 20 1.08 9.50 11.79
CA VAL A 20 0.76 10.85 12.27
C VAL A 20 0.99 11.89 11.17
N ARG A 21 2.05 11.73 10.37
CA ARG A 21 2.44 12.70 9.34
C ARG A 21 1.61 12.62 8.07
N PHE A 22 1.20 11.43 7.67
CA PHE A 22 0.59 11.21 6.36
C PHE A 22 -0.77 10.51 6.46
N ALA A 23 -0.89 9.39 7.19
CA ALA A 23 -2.13 8.61 7.19
C ALA A 23 -3.32 9.36 7.81
N ILE A 24 -3.14 9.95 9.00
CA ILE A 24 -4.20 10.71 9.67
C ILE A 24 -4.60 11.95 8.84
N PRO A 25 -3.67 12.82 8.39
CA PRO A 25 -4.02 13.94 7.53
C PRO A 25 -4.75 13.52 6.25
N ARG A 26 -4.30 12.44 5.60
CA ARG A 26 -4.95 11.90 4.41
C ARG A 26 -6.40 11.49 4.69
N LEU A 27 -6.63 10.69 5.74
CA LEU A 27 -7.98 10.27 6.14
C LEU A 27 -8.92 11.45 6.43
N ILE A 28 -8.40 12.51 7.06
CA ILE A 28 -9.16 13.75 7.30
C ILE A 28 -9.51 14.43 5.98
N CYS A 29 -8.52 14.59 5.08
CA CYS A 29 -8.74 15.23 3.78
C CYS A 29 -9.76 14.46 2.94
N GLU A 30 -9.64 13.13 2.85
CA GLU A 30 -10.60 12.26 2.17
C GLU A 30 -12.00 12.42 2.74
N LYS A 31 -12.13 12.41 4.08
CA LYS A 31 -13.43 12.56 4.74
C LYS A 31 -14.10 13.90 4.47
N LEU A 32 -13.30 14.95 4.32
CA LEU A 32 -13.76 16.32 4.07
C LEU A 32 -13.86 16.66 2.56
N GLY A 33 -13.44 15.76 1.66
CA GLY A 33 -13.37 16.03 0.22
C GLY A 33 -12.32 17.08 -0.16
N LEU A 34 -11.26 17.21 0.65
CA LEU A 34 -10.15 18.14 0.43
C LEU A 34 -8.98 17.42 -0.25
N PRO A 35 -8.19 18.13 -1.08
CA PRO A 35 -6.97 17.57 -1.65
C PRO A 35 -5.89 17.38 -0.57
N MET A 36 -5.10 16.29 -0.69
CA MET A 36 -3.98 16.05 0.22
C MET A 36 -2.82 17.03 -0.07
N PRO A 37 -2.39 17.85 0.90
CA PRO A 37 -1.38 18.89 0.64
C PRO A 37 0.06 18.39 0.69
N LEU A 38 0.32 17.20 1.25
CA LEU A 38 1.67 16.65 1.44
C LEU A 38 1.87 15.49 0.49
N LYS A 39 2.88 15.62 -0.39
CA LYS A 39 3.33 14.49 -1.22
C LYS A 39 4.03 13.46 -0.35
N TYR A 40 3.69 12.20 -0.55
CA TYR A 40 4.31 11.12 0.17
C TYR A 40 5.65 10.74 -0.47
N HIS A 41 6.65 10.47 0.37
CA HIS A 41 7.93 9.91 -0.04
C HIS A 41 8.18 8.65 0.76
N ARG A 42 8.53 7.57 0.05
CA ARG A 42 8.79 6.27 0.67
C ARG A 42 9.93 6.33 1.66
N ASP A 43 9.73 5.70 2.81
CA ASP A 43 10.73 5.45 3.84
C ASP A 43 11.09 3.95 3.87
N PRO A 44 12.33 3.57 4.27
CA PRO A 44 12.68 2.15 4.47
C PRO A 44 11.85 1.44 5.55
N TRP A 45 11.30 2.19 6.50
CA TRP A 45 10.34 1.69 7.47
C TRP A 45 8.93 1.84 6.91
N HIS A 46 8.09 0.85 7.18
CA HIS A 46 6.79 0.76 6.52
C HIS A 46 5.68 0.61 7.55
N ILE A 47 4.54 1.24 7.29
CA ILE A 47 3.27 0.79 7.88
C ILE A 47 2.78 -0.48 7.17
N CYS A 48 1.75 -1.13 7.70
CA CYS A 48 1.28 -2.41 7.17
C CYS A 48 0.90 -2.36 5.67
N SER A 49 0.20 -1.32 5.23
CA SER A 49 -0.20 -1.13 3.83
C SER A 49 1.00 -0.90 2.90
N GLU A 50 2.02 -0.19 3.36
CA GLU A 50 3.25 0.00 2.60
C GLU A 50 4.06 -1.28 2.46
N ALA A 51 4.18 -2.05 3.55
CA ALA A 51 4.86 -3.32 3.53
C ALA A 51 4.19 -4.30 2.55
N VAL A 52 2.85 -4.31 2.50
CA VAL A 52 2.10 -5.09 1.52
C VAL A 52 2.41 -4.60 0.10
N ALA A 53 2.30 -3.29 -0.18
CA ALA A 53 2.60 -2.74 -1.50
C ALA A 53 4.04 -3.07 -1.95
N GLU A 54 5.00 -2.96 -1.04
CA GLU A 54 6.43 -3.23 -1.28
C GLU A 54 6.67 -4.69 -1.67
N VAL A 55 5.97 -5.65 -1.04
CA VAL A 55 6.07 -7.07 -1.40
C VAL A 55 5.69 -7.31 -2.86
N PHE A 56 4.59 -6.71 -3.33
CA PHE A 56 4.15 -6.86 -4.71
C PHE A 56 5.10 -6.17 -5.69
N ILE A 57 5.60 -4.99 -5.34
CA ILE A 57 6.55 -4.24 -6.18
C ILE A 57 7.86 -5.00 -6.33
N ARG A 58 8.39 -5.58 -5.25
CA ARG A 58 9.56 -6.47 -5.33
C ARG A 58 9.30 -7.73 -6.16
N GLY A 59 8.05 -8.18 -6.21
CA GLY A 59 7.58 -9.24 -7.10
C GLY A 59 7.37 -8.81 -8.56
N GLY A 60 7.65 -7.55 -8.91
CA GLY A 60 7.46 -7.01 -10.25
C GLY A 60 6.03 -6.55 -10.57
N LEU A 61 5.18 -6.40 -9.55
CA LEU A 61 3.78 -6.03 -9.71
C LEU A 61 3.45 -4.75 -8.93
N GLU A 62 3.08 -3.69 -9.63
CA GLU A 62 2.67 -2.42 -9.01
C GLU A 62 1.15 -2.38 -8.86
N LEU A 63 0.67 -2.64 -7.63
CA LEU A 63 -0.78 -2.72 -7.33
C LEU A 63 -1.44 -1.35 -7.16
N LEU A 64 -0.70 -0.36 -6.66
CA LEU A 64 -1.22 0.94 -6.29
C LEU A 64 -0.40 2.03 -6.95
N TYR A 65 -1.07 2.88 -7.73
CA TYR A 65 -0.48 4.08 -8.34
C TYR A 65 -0.96 5.32 -7.57
N LEU A 66 -0.28 5.63 -6.47
CA LEU A 66 -0.67 6.71 -5.56
C LEU A 66 0.48 7.71 -5.37
N GLU A 67 0.15 9.01 -5.35
CA GLU A 67 1.08 10.06 -4.88
C GLU A 67 1.07 10.21 -3.34
N ASP A 68 0.11 9.54 -2.67
CA ASP A 68 -0.12 9.57 -1.23
C ASP A 68 0.32 8.27 -0.54
N VAL A 69 0.46 8.29 0.79
CA VAL A 69 0.76 7.08 1.59
C VAL A 69 -0.32 6.03 1.38
N PRO A 70 -0.04 4.79 0.97
CA PRO A 70 -1.08 3.79 0.78
C PRO A 70 -1.77 3.46 2.10
N LEU A 71 -3.10 3.41 2.08
CA LEU A 71 -3.95 2.98 3.17
C LEU A 71 -4.51 1.58 2.88
N PRO A 72 -4.88 0.79 3.89
CA PRO A 72 -5.47 -0.54 3.67
C PRO A 72 -6.70 -0.53 2.74
N GLY A 73 -7.49 0.55 2.78
CA GLY A 73 -8.66 0.71 1.91
C GLY A 73 -8.31 0.81 0.42
N ASP A 74 -7.12 1.30 0.05
CA ASP A 74 -6.76 1.52 -1.36
C ASP A 74 -6.62 0.23 -2.14
N PHE A 75 -6.19 -0.83 -1.46
CA PHE A 75 -6.14 -2.17 -2.06
C PHE A 75 -7.52 -2.66 -2.48
N VAL A 76 -8.59 -2.14 -1.86
CA VAL A 76 -9.98 -2.46 -2.20
C VAL A 76 -10.49 -1.55 -3.31
N THR A 77 -10.20 -0.24 -3.21
CA THR A 77 -10.88 0.78 -4.02
C THR A 77 -10.09 1.25 -5.23
N VAL A 78 -8.78 0.98 -5.29
CA VAL A 78 -7.87 1.52 -6.32
C VAL A 78 -7.08 0.43 -7.06
N SER A 79 -6.86 -0.73 -6.44
CA SER A 79 -6.12 -1.83 -7.08
C SER A 79 -6.92 -2.47 -8.20
N LEU A 80 -6.54 -2.19 -9.45
CA LEU A 80 -7.12 -2.80 -10.66
C LEU A 80 -7.04 -4.33 -10.63
N LEU A 81 -5.97 -4.88 -10.04
CA LEU A 81 -5.76 -6.32 -10.02
C LEU A 81 -6.69 -7.03 -9.03
N LEU A 82 -7.02 -6.39 -7.90
CA LEU A 82 -7.96 -6.95 -6.92
C LEU A 82 -9.42 -6.78 -7.37
N GLU A 83 -9.72 -5.76 -8.17
CA GLU A 83 -11.01 -5.63 -8.86
C GLU A 83 -11.27 -6.83 -9.78
N GLU A 84 -10.29 -7.21 -10.62
CA GLU A 84 -10.39 -8.38 -11.52
C GLU A 84 -10.49 -9.73 -10.74
N VAL A 85 -9.74 -9.88 -9.65
CA VAL A 85 -9.82 -11.06 -8.78
C VAL A 85 -11.21 -11.17 -8.13
N TRP A 86 -11.79 -10.06 -7.66
CA TRP A 86 -13.15 -10.05 -7.11
C TRP A 86 -14.25 -10.20 -8.15
N ALA A 87 -13.98 -9.82 -9.40
CA ALA A 87 -14.85 -10.14 -10.53
C ALA A 87 -14.87 -11.65 -10.88
N GLY A 88 -14.00 -12.46 -10.25
CA GLY A 88 -13.89 -13.89 -10.50
C GLY A 88 -13.07 -14.24 -11.74
N SER A 89 -12.35 -13.26 -12.29
CA SER A 89 -11.49 -13.41 -13.46
C SER A 89 -10.05 -13.66 -13.02
N LEU A 90 -9.80 -14.83 -12.44
CA LEU A 90 -8.43 -15.32 -12.24
C LEU A 90 -7.94 -15.97 -13.54
N SER A 91 -6.74 -15.59 -14.00
CA SER A 91 -6.06 -16.27 -15.10
C SER A 91 -5.84 -17.75 -14.73
N GLU A 92 -6.16 -18.67 -15.66
CA GLU A 92 -5.94 -20.12 -15.48
C GLU A 92 -4.48 -20.48 -15.22
N GLU A 93 -3.53 -19.61 -15.57
CA GLU A 93 -2.09 -19.82 -15.33
C GLU A 93 -1.68 -19.65 -13.85
N VAL A 94 -2.56 -19.11 -13.01
CA VAL A 94 -2.28 -18.79 -11.58
C VAL A 94 -3.06 -19.70 -10.63
N VAL A 95 -3.79 -20.70 -11.14
CA VAL A 95 -4.55 -21.71 -10.37
C VAL A 95 -3.71 -22.96 -10.12
#